data_AF-A0A2N2PQ55-F1
#
_entry.id   AF-A0A2N2PQ55-F1
#
_cell.length_a   1.000
_cell.length_b   1.000
_cell.length_c   1.000
_cell.angle_alpha   90.00
_cell.angle_beta   90.00
_cell.angle_gamma   90.00
#
_symmetry.space_group_name_H-M   'P 1'
#
loop_
_entity.id
_entity.type
_entity.pdbx_description
1 polymer ?
#
loop_
_entity_poly.entity_id
_entity_poly.type
_entity_poly.pdbx_seq_one_letter_code
_entity_poly.pdbx_strand_id
1 'polypeptide(L)'
;MLCGGSYCRTSPTRRRRCGNGPVKVELTPFQQSQPYTCVAACLRVVLAALGVDYPEDDLARACNTAPSGATLSDAAHAVRSLG
;
A
#
# COMPACT_ATOMS: atom_id res chain seq x y z
N MET A 1 -35.99 23.98 3.89
CA MET A 1 -34.51 23.99 3.90
C MET A 1 -34.04 22.99 4.95
N LEU A 2 -33.64 21.79 4.52
CA LEU A 2 -33.15 20.73 5.41
C LEU A 2 -31.71 20.40 4.98
N CYS A 3 -30.72 20.87 5.75
CA CYS A 3 -29.35 20.39 5.64
C CYS A 3 -29.25 19.04 6.34
N GLY A 4 -29.28 17.95 5.56
CA GLY A 4 -29.05 16.59 6.03
C GLY A 4 -27.58 16.35 6.33
N GLY A 5 -27.15 16.66 7.55
CA GLY A 5 -25.88 16.17 8.08
C GLY A 5 -26.08 14.75 8.62
N SER A 6 -25.44 13.75 8.01
CA SER A 6 -25.44 12.39 8.54
C SER A 6 -24.49 12.30 9.74
N TYR A 7 -25.04 12.47 10.94
CA TYR A 7 -24.34 12.19 12.20
C TYR A 7 -24.35 10.68 12.46
N CYS A 8 -23.17 10.05 12.45
CA CYS A 8 -23.01 8.70 12.98
C CYS A 8 -23.32 8.73 14.49
N ARG A 9 -24.49 8.24 14.89
CA ARG A 9 -24.84 7.99 16.30
C ARG A 9 -23.95 6.86 16.84
N THR A 10 -22.77 7.19 17.35
CA THR A 10 -22.01 6.28 18.22
C THR A 10 -21.56 7.04 19.46
N SER A 11 -22.21 6.70 20.57
CA SER A 11 -21.85 6.80 22.00
C SER A 11 -21.24 8.12 22.56
N PRO A 12 -21.66 8.59 23.75
CA PRO A 12 -21.39 9.96 24.21
C PRO A 12 -19.95 10.25 24.66
N THR A 13 -19.05 9.26 24.70
CA THR A 13 -17.79 9.36 25.46
C THR A 13 -16.52 9.34 24.61
N ARG A 14 -16.62 9.31 23.27
CA ARG A 14 -15.42 9.36 22.41
C ARG A 14 -15.63 10.30 21.23
N ARG A 15 -15.20 11.55 21.39
CA ARG A 15 -14.94 12.46 20.27
C ARG A 15 -13.78 11.90 19.42
N ARG A 16 -14.05 10.84 18.65
CA ARG A 16 -13.17 10.49 17.53
C ARG A 16 -13.42 11.54 16.46
N ARG A 17 -12.39 12.31 16.07
CA ARG A 17 -12.46 13.07 14.83
C ARG A 17 -12.89 12.07 13.75
N CYS A 18 -13.98 12.38 13.04
CA CYS A 18 -14.26 11.71 11.78
C CYS A 18 -13.04 12.00 10.91
N GLY A 19 -12.14 11.02 10.80
CA GLY A 19 -10.90 11.15 10.05
C GLY A 19 -11.20 11.50 8.59
N ASN A 20 -10.24 12.15 7.96
CA ASN A 20 -10.26 12.54 6.55
C ASN A 20 -10.97 11.48 5.69
N GLY A 21 -11.86 11.95 4.81
CA GLY A 21 -12.53 11.09 3.84
C GLY A 21 -11.54 10.26 3.01
N PRO A 22 -12.02 9.27 2.24
CA PRO A 22 -11.15 8.36 1.50
C PRO A 22 -10.16 9.16 0.64
N VAL A 23 -8.87 9.04 0.93
CA VAL A 23 -7.82 9.61 0.11
C VAL A 23 -7.82 8.84 -1.20
N LYS A 24 -8.15 9.51 -2.30
CA LYS A 24 -8.05 8.92 -3.63
C LYS A 24 -6.56 8.83 -3.98
N VAL A 25 -6.03 7.62 -3.96
CA VAL A 25 -4.66 7.33 -4.41
C VAL A 25 -4.74 6.92 -5.87
N GLU A 26 -4.01 7.61 -6.75
CA GLU A 26 -3.85 7.18 -8.13
C GLU A 26 -2.72 6.14 -8.20
N LEU A 27 -3.06 4.95 -8.68
CA LEU A 27 -2.12 3.84 -8.79
C LEU A 27 -1.68 3.70 -10.25
N THR A 28 -0.38 3.77 -10.49
CA THR A 28 0.18 3.46 -11.80
C THR A 28 0.10 1.95 -12.02
N PRO A 29 -0.56 1.46 -13.08
CA PRO A 29 -0.60 0.03 -13.37
C PRO A 29 0.80 -0.44 -13.78
N PHE A 30 1.37 -1.39 -13.02
CA PHE A 30 2.59 -2.08 -13.37
C PHE A 30 2.32 -3.55 -13.63
N GLN A 31 2.87 -4.06 -14.73
CA GLN A 31 2.87 -5.48 -15.05
C GLN A 31 4.16 -6.10 -14.49
N GLN A 32 4.04 -7.26 -13.84
CA GLN A 32 5.20 -8.04 -13.42
C GLN A 32 6.05 -8.42 -14.63
N SER A 33 7.37 -8.28 -14.49
CA SER A 33 8.32 -8.53 -15.57
C SER A 33 8.88 -9.96 -15.50
N GLN A 34 9.05 -10.49 -14.29
CA GLN A 34 9.63 -11.80 -14.04
C GLN A 34 8.64 -12.77 -13.35
N PRO A 35 8.85 -14.09 -13.47
CA PRO A 35 8.10 -15.05 -12.65
C PRO A 35 8.37 -14.84 -11.16
N TYR A 36 7.36 -15.10 -10.31
CA TYR A 36 7.45 -15.09 -8.85
C TYR A 36 7.68 -13.72 -8.17
N THR A 37 7.85 -12.64 -8.94
CA THR A 37 8.04 -11.26 -8.44
C THR A 37 6.72 -10.51 -8.20
N CYS A 38 5.59 -11.20 -8.10
CA CYS A 38 4.27 -10.57 -7.96
C CYS A 38 4.20 -9.63 -6.75
N VAL A 39 4.84 -9.99 -5.63
CA VAL A 39 4.92 -9.15 -4.43
C VAL A 39 5.75 -7.89 -4.68
N ALA A 40 6.89 -8.01 -5.37
CA ALA A 40 7.75 -6.88 -5.74
C ALA A 40 7.03 -5.92 -6.69
N ALA A 41 6.28 -6.44 -7.67
CA ALA A 41 5.46 -5.64 -8.56
C ALA A 41 4.35 -4.88 -7.81
N CYS A 42 3.69 -5.51 -6.83
CA CYS A 42 2.72 -4.84 -5.97
C CYS A 42 3.35 -3.73 -5.13
N LEU A 43 4.53 -3.97 -4.54
CA LEU A 43 5.25 -2.94 -3.79
C LEU A 43 5.62 -1.75 -4.68
N ARG A 44 6.02 -2.01 -5.93
CA ARG A 44 6.33 -0.94 -6.90
C ARG A 44 5.14 -0.02 -7.13
N VAL A 45 3.93 -0.57 -7.30
CA VAL A 45 2.69 0.21 -7.47
C VAL A 45 2.44 1.12 -6.27
N VAL A 46 2.60 0.58 -5.05
CA VAL A 46 2.38 1.32 -3.81
C VAL A 46 3.43 2.41 -3.60
N LEU A 47 4.72 2.08 -3.80
CA LEU A 47 5.83 3.02 -3.65
C LEU A 47 5.76 4.14 -4.69
N ALA A 48 5.39 3.83 -5.93
CA ALA A 48 5.18 4.82 -6.98
C ALA A 48 4.06 5.81 -6.60
N ALA A 49 2.98 5.33 -5.96
CA ALA A 49 1.91 6.19 -5.47
C ALA A 49 2.35 7.09 -4.29
N LEU A 50 3.44 6.74 -3.60
CA LEU A 50 4.10 7.58 -2.59
C LEU A 50 5.17 8.50 -3.17
N GLY A 51 5.37 8.48 -4.50
CA GLY A 51 6.38 9.29 -5.20
C GLY A 51 7.78 8.69 -5.18
N VAL A 52 7.93 7.42 -4.83
CA VAL A 52 9.21 6.71 -4.79
C VAL A 52 9.25 5.66 -5.90
N ASP A 53 10.22 5.78 -6.81
CA ASP A 53 10.41 4.81 -7.89
C ASP A 53 11.52 3.82 -7.52
N TYR A 54 11.19 2.53 -7.56
CA TYR A 54 12.16 1.44 -7.45
C TYR A 54 11.96 0.46 -8.61
N PRO A 55 13.05 -0.06 -9.20
CA PRO A 55 12.94 -1.11 -10.20
C PRO A 55 12.47 -2.42 -9.55
N GLU A 56 11.72 -3.21 -10.32
CA GLU A 56 11.16 -4.49 -9.85
C GLU A 56 12.26 -5.46 -9.36
N ASP A 57 13.42 -5.47 -10.03
CA ASP A 57 14.55 -6.33 -9.67
C ASP A 57 15.12 -6.00 -8.28
N ASP A 58 15.22 -4.72 -7.91
CA ASP A 58 15.74 -4.32 -6.60
C ASP A 58 14.73 -4.64 -5.50
N LEU A 59 13.44 -4.45 -5.77
CA LEU A 59 12.37 -4.86 -4.86
C LEU A 59 12.30 -6.38 -4.71
N ALA A 60 12.51 -7.14 -5.78
CA ALA A 60 12.53 -8.60 -5.75
C ALA A 60 13.69 -9.12 -4.89
N ARG A 61 14.87 -8.51 -5.01
CA ARG A 61 16.04 -8.78 -4.15
C ARG A 61 15.77 -8.40 -2.70
N ALA A 62 15.20 -7.23 -2.45
CA ALA A 62 14.87 -6.78 -1.10
C ALA A 62 13.83 -7.68 -0.43
N CYS A 63 12.85 -8.19 -1.19
CA CYS A 63 11.84 -9.14 -0.72
C CYS A 63 12.33 -10.58 -0.63
N ASN A 64 13.63 -10.84 -0.86
CA ASN A 64 14.20 -12.19 -0.85
C ASN A 64 13.38 -13.17 -1.72
N THR A 65 12.99 -12.73 -2.92
CA THR A 65 12.11 -13.51 -3.79
C THR A 65 12.79 -14.80 -4.24
N ALA A 66 12.12 -15.92 -4.05
CA ALA A 66 12.57 -17.25 -4.47
C ALA A 66 11.65 -17.82 -5.57
N PRO A 67 11.99 -18.96 -6.19
CA PRO A 67 11.08 -19.65 -7.12
C PRO A 67 9.75 -20.11 -6.50
N SER A 68 9.60 -20.01 -5.17
CA SER A 68 8.34 -20.20 -4.45
C SER A 68 7.55 -18.89 -4.24
N GLY A 69 8.05 -17.76 -4.72
CA GLY A 69 7.57 -16.42 -4.39
C GLY A 69 8.30 -15.79 -3.20
N ALA A 70 7.71 -14.74 -2.64
CA ALA A 70 8.15 -14.05 -1.43
C ALA A 70 7.04 -14.11 -0.37
N THR A 71 7.40 -14.13 0.92
CA THR A 71 6.40 -14.06 1.99
C THR A 71 5.98 -12.62 2.27
N LEU A 72 4.83 -12.44 2.90
CA LEU A 72 4.39 -11.10 3.35
C LEU A 72 5.33 -10.52 4.41
N SER A 73 5.97 -11.36 5.21
CA SER A 73 6.98 -10.95 6.18
C SER A 73 8.20 -10.38 5.46
N ASP A 74 8.69 -11.02 4.41
CA ASP A 74 9.82 -10.53 3.61
C ASP A 74 9.50 -9.19 2.97
N ALA A 75 8.27 -9.00 2.45
CA ALA A 75 7.82 -7.71 1.92
C ALA A 75 7.84 -6.59 2.97
N ALA A 76 7.36 -6.87 4.19
CA ALA A 76 7.39 -5.89 5.27
C ALA A 76 8.82 -5.56 5.71
N HIS A 77 9.71 -6.56 5.74
CA HIS A 77 11.13 -6.36 6.01
C HIS A 77 11.81 -5.55 4.91
N ALA A 78 11.50 -5.84 3.64
CA ALA A 78 12.00 -5.10 2.48
C ALA A 78 11.64 -3.62 2.58
N VAL A 79 10.36 -3.29 2.74
CA VAL A 79 9.92 -1.88 2.85
C VAL A 79 10.59 -1.18 4.03
N ARG A 80 10.68 -1.83 5.19
CA ARG A 80 11.35 -1.26 6.37
C ARG A 80 12.85 -0.99 6.15
N SER A 81 13.50 -1.76 5.28
CA SER A 81 14.91 -1.55 4.93
C SER A 81 15.13 -0.40 3.93
N LEU A 82 14.10 -0.04 3.16
CA LEU A 82 14.17 1.01 2.14
C LEU A 82 13.98 2.43 2.70
N GLY A 83 13.37 2.57 3.89
CA GLY A 83 13.19 3.84 4.61
C GLY A 83 11.72 4.23 4.76
#